data_AF-A0AAV2LXZ3-F1
#
_entry.id   AF-A0AAV2LXZ3-F1
#
_cell.length_a   1.000
_cell.length_b   1.000
_cell.length_c   1.000
_cell.angle_alpha   90.00
_cell.angle_beta   90.00
_cell.angle_gamma   90.00
#
_symmetry.space_group_name_H-M   'P 1'
#
loop_
_entity.id
_entity.type
_entity.pdbx_description
1 polymer ?
#
loop_
_entity_poly.entity_id
_entity_poly.type
_entity_poly.pdbx_seq_one_letter_code
_entity_poly.pdbx_strand_id
1 'polypeptide(L)'
;MELSVLCLLTLALAFVPQLSATAVPIPRPGCPPYKYLSPQELSVRLCLKECSTDRDCKDNKICCFDGCSNVCVPRRTECTSDWECPEDKKCCKNACGHIGICVTPKKVFAVPKKGFCPTPEGFGICVDHCSTDHDCEKNLKCCSNNCGKTCVEPLMKERKKGICPKPIPHFAECDATCDNHNKCEGDLLCCYSGCGMECLEPVRKITVGWYSNVKMEGVS
;
A
#
# COMPACT_ATOMS: atom_id res chain seq x y z
N MET A 1 -46.37 -57.96 24.39
CA MET A 1 -46.27 -57.57 22.97
C MET A 1 -46.23 -56.05 22.89
N GLU A 2 -45.14 -55.43 23.34
CA GLU A 2 -45.02 -53.95 23.40
C GLU A 2 -43.58 -53.50 23.05
N LEU A 3 -42.58 -54.37 23.17
CA LEU A 3 -41.18 -54.04 22.86
C LEU A 3 -40.78 -54.19 21.36
N SER A 4 -41.58 -54.88 20.54
CA SER A 4 -41.24 -55.15 19.13
C SER A 4 -41.66 -54.04 18.16
N VAL A 5 -42.61 -53.19 18.54
CA VAL A 5 -43.13 -52.11 17.68
C VAL A 5 -42.24 -50.85 17.73
N LEU A 6 -41.64 -50.56 18.89
CA LEU A 6 -40.72 -49.43 19.03
C LEU A 6 -39.44 -49.57 18.19
N CYS A 7 -38.95 -50.79 17.98
CA CYS A 7 -37.70 -51.03 17.24
C CYS A 7 -37.84 -50.81 15.72
N LEU A 8 -39.05 -50.94 15.17
CA LEU A 8 -39.33 -50.69 13.75
C LEU A 8 -39.54 -49.20 13.46
N LEU A 9 -40.06 -48.44 14.43
CA LEU A 9 -40.20 -46.97 14.33
C LEU A 9 -38.85 -46.24 14.35
N THR A 10 -37.82 -46.81 15.00
CA THR A 10 -36.48 -46.21 15.04
C THR A 10 -35.67 -46.42 13.75
N LEU A 11 -35.99 -47.44 12.94
CA LEU A 11 -35.27 -47.69 11.67
C LEU A 11 -35.81 -46.84 10.51
N ALA A 12 -37.04 -46.32 10.59
CA ALA A 12 -37.63 -45.47 9.54
C ALA A 12 -37.10 -44.02 9.55
N LEU A 13 -36.42 -43.58 10.61
CA LEU A 13 -35.83 -42.23 10.70
C LEU A 13 -34.36 -42.17 10.23
N ALA A 14 -33.75 -43.30 9.86
CA ALA A 14 -32.36 -43.36 9.42
C ALA A 14 -32.16 -43.09 7.91
N PHE A 15 -33.24 -42.91 7.14
CA PHE A 15 -33.20 -42.60 5.71
C PHE A 15 -33.90 -41.28 5.39
N VAL A 16 -33.67 -40.25 6.19
CA VAL A 16 -33.80 -38.90 5.64
C VAL A 16 -32.57 -38.71 4.75
N PRO A 17 -32.70 -38.67 3.40
CA PRO A 17 -31.59 -38.25 2.59
C PRO A 17 -31.25 -36.86 3.10
N GLN A 18 -30.05 -36.68 3.64
CA GLN A 18 -29.55 -35.36 3.97
C GLN A 18 -29.69 -34.55 2.68
N LEU A 19 -30.70 -33.66 2.67
CA LEU A 19 -30.88 -32.68 1.62
C LEU A 19 -29.50 -32.09 1.43
N SER A 20 -28.96 -32.31 0.23
CA SER A 20 -27.75 -31.66 -0.21
C SER A 20 -27.92 -30.19 0.17
N ALA A 21 -27.07 -29.72 1.07
CA ALA A 21 -26.90 -28.30 1.27
C ALA A 21 -26.56 -27.78 -0.13
N THR A 22 -27.55 -27.21 -0.82
CA THR A 22 -27.34 -26.53 -2.08
C THR A 22 -26.27 -25.51 -1.75
N ALA A 23 -25.06 -25.73 -2.25
CA ALA A 23 -23.95 -24.84 -2.00
C ALA A 23 -24.42 -23.45 -2.41
N VAL A 24 -24.67 -22.58 -1.44
CA VAL A 24 -25.05 -21.20 -1.70
C VAL A 24 -23.85 -20.61 -2.45
N PRO A 25 -23.99 -20.23 -3.73
CA PRO A 25 -22.87 -19.71 -4.50
C PRO A 25 -22.35 -18.48 -3.76
N ILE A 26 -21.07 -18.52 -3.37
CA ILE A 26 -20.44 -17.42 -2.67
C ILE A 26 -20.55 -16.19 -3.59
N PRO A 27 -21.21 -15.10 -3.15
CA PRO A 27 -21.41 -13.94 -4.01
C PRO A 27 -20.05 -13.34 -4.38
N ARG A 28 -19.88 -13.08 -5.68
CA ARG A 28 -18.65 -12.52 -6.23
C ARG A 28 -18.37 -11.14 -5.60
N PRO A 29 -17.16 -10.87 -5.08
CA PRO A 29 -16.81 -9.57 -4.51
C PRO A 29 -17.08 -8.43 -5.50
N GLY A 30 -17.80 -7.40 -5.05
CA GLY A 30 -18.18 -6.25 -5.88
C GLY A 30 -19.51 -6.40 -6.63
N CYS A 31 -20.14 -7.58 -6.62
CA CYS A 31 -21.49 -7.79 -7.14
C CYS A 31 -22.57 -7.53 -6.06
N PRO A 32 -23.75 -7.01 -6.42
CA PRO A 32 -24.87 -6.92 -5.51
C PRO A 32 -25.36 -8.32 -5.08
N PRO A 33 -25.90 -8.47 -3.86
CA PRO A 33 -26.54 -9.72 -3.47
C PRO A 33 -27.76 -9.94 -4.38
N TYR A 34 -27.82 -11.08 -5.05
CA TYR A 34 -29.00 -11.49 -5.80
C TYR A 34 -29.99 -12.22 -4.90
N LYS A 35 -31.28 -12.04 -5.17
CA LYS A 35 -32.34 -12.81 -4.51
C LYS A 35 -32.69 -14.00 -5.40
N TYR A 36 -32.87 -15.18 -4.82
CA TYR A 36 -33.45 -16.31 -5.53
C TYR A 36 -34.91 -15.96 -5.86
N LEU A 37 -35.18 -15.76 -7.15
CA LEU A 37 -36.52 -15.52 -7.66
C LEU A 37 -37.33 -16.82 -7.50
N SER A 38 -38.59 -16.70 -7.10
CA SER A 38 -39.48 -17.87 -7.00
C SER A 38 -39.72 -18.47 -8.40
N PRO A 39 -40.13 -19.75 -8.50
CA PRO A 39 -40.43 -20.37 -9.80
C PRO A 39 -41.45 -19.62 -10.66
N GLN A 40 -42.33 -18.81 -10.03
CA GLN A 40 -43.37 -18.01 -10.67
C GLN A 40 -42.84 -16.67 -11.23
N GLU A 41 -41.76 -16.12 -10.65
CA GLU A 41 -41.11 -14.88 -11.12
C GLU A 41 -40.18 -15.14 -12.32
N LEU A 42 -39.68 -16.38 -12.44
CA LEU A 42 -38.79 -16.80 -13.51
C LEU A 42 -39.52 -16.95 -14.87
N SER A 43 -40.84 -17.18 -14.86
CA SER A 43 -41.64 -17.31 -16.08
C SER A 43 -42.00 -15.98 -16.75
N VAL A 44 -41.84 -14.86 -16.04
CA VAL A 44 -42.17 -13.51 -16.54
C VAL A 44 -40.92 -12.71 -16.93
N ARG A 45 -39.76 -13.08 -16.40
CA ARG A 45 -38.46 -12.46 -16.74
C ARG A 45 -37.72 -13.26 -17.82
N LEU A 46 -37.43 -12.60 -18.93
CA LEU A 46 -36.57 -13.18 -19.96
C LEU A 46 -35.11 -13.12 -19.48
N CYS A 47 -34.55 -14.27 -19.06
CA CYS A 47 -33.16 -14.38 -18.65
C CYS A 47 -32.22 -14.23 -19.86
N LEU A 48 -31.93 -12.98 -20.24
CA LEU A 48 -30.99 -12.66 -21.31
C LEU A 48 -29.59 -12.54 -20.73
N LYS A 49 -28.65 -13.27 -21.32
CA LYS A 49 -27.23 -13.19 -20.97
C LYS A 49 -26.60 -12.01 -21.70
N GLU A 50 -26.15 -11.00 -20.95
CA GLU A 50 -25.49 -9.82 -21.50
C GLU A 50 -23.96 -9.97 -21.53
N CYS A 51 -23.39 -10.70 -20.57
CA CYS A 51 -21.94 -10.84 -20.42
C CYS A 51 -21.54 -12.26 -20.02
N SER A 52 -20.31 -12.62 -20.35
CA SER A 52 -19.63 -13.82 -19.85
C SER A 52 -18.47 -13.46 -18.92
N THR A 53 -17.81 -12.32 -19.16
CA THR A 53 -16.70 -11.78 -18.38
C THR A 53 -16.84 -10.27 -18.22
N ASP A 54 -16.06 -9.68 -17.30
CA ASP A 54 -16.04 -8.23 -17.10
C ASP A 54 -15.64 -7.44 -18.34
N ARG A 55 -14.89 -8.07 -19.25
CA ARG A 55 -14.42 -7.45 -20.50
C ARG A 55 -15.56 -7.20 -21.49
N ASP A 56 -16.66 -7.93 -21.36
CA ASP A 56 -17.83 -7.75 -22.21
C ASP A 56 -18.61 -6.49 -21.82
N CYS A 57 -18.37 -5.96 -20.62
CA CYS A 57 -19.05 -4.82 -20.06
C CYS A 57 -18.32 -3.50 -20.36
N LYS A 58 -19.06 -2.51 -20.88
CA LYS A 58 -18.56 -1.15 -21.13
C LYS A 58 -18.66 -0.28 -19.87
N ASP A 59 -17.99 0.88 -19.88
CA ASP A 59 -18.11 1.92 -18.85
C ASP A 59 -17.73 1.45 -17.42
N ASN A 60 -16.67 0.62 -17.31
CA ASN A 60 -16.16 0.11 -16.02
C ASN A 60 -17.23 -0.65 -15.20
N LYS A 61 -18.12 -1.36 -15.91
CA LYS A 61 -19.09 -2.28 -15.32
C LYS A 61 -18.46 -3.66 -15.12
N ILE A 62 -19.02 -4.43 -14.19
CA ILE A 62 -18.59 -5.78 -13.83
C ILE A 62 -19.70 -6.78 -14.19
N CYS A 63 -19.33 -7.97 -14.65
CA CYS A 63 -20.29 -9.01 -15.01
C CYS A 63 -20.74 -9.75 -13.74
N CYS A 64 -22.01 -9.63 -13.38
CA CYS A 64 -22.57 -10.22 -12.17
C CYS A 64 -23.79 -11.08 -12.47
N PHE A 65 -23.94 -12.14 -11.70
CA PHE A 65 -25.14 -12.97 -11.75
C PHE A 65 -26.23 -12.34 -10.89
N ASP A 66 -27.40 -12.06 -11.49
CA ASP A 66 -28.53 -11.39 -10.82
C ASP A 66 -29.57 -12.38 -10.25
N GLY A 67 -29.28 -13.68 -10.31
CA GLY A 67 -30.21 -14.74 -9.92
C GLY A 67 -30.90 -15.43 -11.11
N CYS A 68 -30.76 -14.90 -12.32
CA CYS A 68 -31.40 -15.40 -13.55
C CYS A 68 -30.41 -15.46 -14.72
N SER A 69 -29.63 -14.41 -14.95
CA SER A 69 -28.57 -14.39 -15.96
C SER A 69 -27.37 -13.52 -15.55
N ASN A 70 -26.33 -13.53 -16.38
CA ASN A 70 -25.18 -12.64 -16.20
C ASN A 70 -25.46 -11.30 -16.89
N VAL A 71 -25.43 -10.24 -16.10
CA VAL A 71 -25.73 -8.87 -16.52
C VAL A 71 -24.59 -7.91 -16.15
N CYS A 72 -24.44 -6.82 -16.91
CA CYS A 72 -23.40 -5.83 -16.64
C CYS A 72 -23.90 -4.79 -15.62
N VAL A 73 -23.39 -4.85 -14.39
CA VAL A 73 -23.74 -3.88 -13.33
C VAL A 73 -22.60 -2.89 -13.08
N PRO A 74 -22.90 -1.65 -12.64
CA PRO A 74 -21.88 -0.72 -12.19
C PRO A 74 -21.02 -1.36 -11.10
N ARG A 75 -19.71 -1.17 -11.18
CA ARG A 75 -18.80 -1.62 -10.12
C ARG A 75 -19.20 -0.92 -8.83
N ARG A 76 -19.50 -1.68 -7.76
CA ARG A 76 -19.87 -1.08 -6.47
C ARG A 76 -18.69 -0.25 -5.96
N THR A 77 -18.85 1.07 -5.98
CA THR A 77 -17.94 2.03 -5.35
C THR A 77 -18.69 2.71 -4.22
N GLU A 78 -18.03 2.88 -3.08
CA GLU A 78 -18.60 3.62 -1.95
C GLU A 78 -18.62 5.12 -2.23
N CYS A 79 -17.65 5.60 -3.02
CA CYS A 79 -17.56 6.98 -3.49
C CYS A 79 -16.93 7.03 -4.89
N THR A 80 -17.23 8.05 -5.68
CA THR A 80 -16.46 8.39 -6.89
C THR A 80 -15.60 9.65 -6.72
N SER A 81 -15.92 10.44 -5.71
CA SER A 81 -15.35 11.76 -5.41
C SER A 81 -15.44 12.09 -3.91
N ASP A 82 -14.65 13.08 -3.46
CA ASP A 82 -14.54 13.42 -2.03
C ASP A 82 -15.86 13.89 -1.41
N TRP A 83 -16.75 14.52 -2.18
CA TRP A 83 -18.01 15.08 -1.68
C TRP A 83 -19.08 14.03 -1.33
N GLU A 84 -18.91 12.80 -1.81
CA GLU A 84 -19.77 11.66 -1.46
C GLU A 84 -19.43 11.09 -0.09
N CYS A 85 -18.24 11.41 0.43
CA CYS A 85 -17.77 10.87 1.68
C CYS A 85 -18.31 11.66 2.87
N PRO A 86 -18.72 10.97 3.96
CA PRO A 86 -19.17 11.64 5.16
C PRO A 86 -18.00 12.34 5.86
N GLU A 87 -18.31 13.45 6.53
CA GLU A 87 -17.36 14.26 7.29
C GLU A 87 -16.20 14.77 6.41
N ASP A 88 -14.97 14.78 6.94
CA ASP A 88 -13.75 15.20 6.25
C ASP A 88 -13.02 14.04 5.55
N LYS A 89 -13.72 12.92 5.29
CA LYS A 89 -13.13 11.77 4.59
C LYS A 89 -12.94 12.09 3.11
N LYS A 90 -11.93 11.48 2.51
CA LYS A 90 -11.60 11.62 1.08
C LYS A 90 -11.81 10.31 0.34
N CYS A 91 -12.19 10.41 -0.92
CA CYS A 91 -12.39 9.26 -1.77
C CYS A 91 -11.06 8.78 -2.33
N CYS A 92 -10.55 7.68 -1.80
CA CYS A 92 -9.33 7.06 -2.29
C CYS A 92 -9.68 5.91 -3.23
N LYS A 93 -9.18 6.03 -4.46
CA LYS A 93 -9.29 4.98 -5.46
C LYS A 93 -8.14 4.00 -5.27
N ASN A 94 -8.42 2.70 -5.33
CA ASN A 94 -7.36 1.69 -5.36
C ASN A 94 -6.50 1.84 -6.63
N ALA A 95 -5.39 1.10 -6.71
CA ALA A 95 -4.46 1.17 -7.86
C ALA A 95 -5.12 0.88 -9.23
N CYS A 96 -6.28 0.23 -9.22
CA CYS A 96 -7.08 -0.03 -10.42
C CYS A 96 -8.00 1.15 -10.78
N GLY A 97 -8.06 2.24 -10.00
CA GLY A 97 -8.79 3.47 -10.30
C GLY A 97 -10.33 3.35 -10.24
N HIS A 98 -10.85 2.18 -9.88
CA HIS A 98 -12.24 1.81 -10.14
C HIS A 98 -13.02 1.40 -8.90
N ILE A 99 -12.36 1.24 -7.74
CA ILE A 99 -13.04 1.09 -6.45
C ILE A 99 -12.63 2.28 -5.60
N GLY A 100 -13.56 3.20 -5.39
CA GLY A 100 -13.43 4.30 -4.44
C GLY A 100 -14.00 3.89 -3.08
N ILE A 101 -13.22 4.12 -2.04
CA ILE A 101 -13.59 3.97 -0.63
C ILE A 101 -13.32 5.27 0.12
N CYS A 102 -14.17 5.58 1.10
CA CYS A 102 -14.03 6.78 1.90
C CYS A 102 -13.04 6.55 3.04
N VAL A 103 -11.90 7.25 3.00
CA VAL A 103 -10.84 7.12 4.01
C VAL A 103 -10.59 8.45 4.71
N THR A 104 -10.24 8.37 5.99
CA THR A 104 -9.83 9.56 6.74
C THR A 104 -8.47 10.03 6.22
N PRO A 105 -8.33 11.26 5.72
CA PRO A 105 -7.04 11.76 5.24
C PRO A 105 -6.06 11.83 6.41
N LYS A 106 -4.92 11.16 6.28
CA LYS A 106 -3.82 11.37 7.22
C LYS A 106 -3.31 12.80 7.03
N LYS A 107 -3.30 13.61 8.09
CA LYS A 107 -2.70 14.94 8.06
C LYS A 107 -1.22 14.79 7.68
N VAL A 108 -0.90 15.02 6.42
CA VAL A 108 0.48 15.12 5.97
C VAL A 108 0.93 16.49 6.44
N PHE A 109 1.58 16.56 7.60
CA PHE A 109 2.28 17.78 7.97
C PHE A 109 3.40 17.97 6.96
N ALA A 110 3.16 18.86 6.00
CA ALA A 110 3.85 18.89 4.72
C ALA A 110 5.29 19.45 4.81
N VAL A 111 5.73 19.91 5.98
CA VAL A 111 7.08 20.47 6.13
C VAL A 111 7.73 19.88 7.39
N PRO A 112 8.58 18.84 7.27
CA PRO A 112 9.37 18.37 8.41
C PRO A 112 10.23 19.52 8.96
N LYS A 113 10.40 19.55 10.28
CA LYS A 113 11.22 20.59 10.94
C LYS A 113 12.67 20.51 10.47
N LYS A 114 13.34 21.67 10.44
CA LYS A 114 14.72 21.81 9.96
C LYS A 114 15.70 20.95 10.79
N GLY A 115 16.71 20.40 10.11
CA GLY A 115 17.76 19.57 10.71
C GLY A 115 17.51 18.06 10.59
N PHE A 116 18.43 17.27 11.14
CA PHE A 116 18.46 15.80 11.02
C PHE A 116 18.27 15.11 12.36
N CYS A 117 17.72 13.90 12.33
CA CYS A 117 17.73 13.03 13.49
C CYS A 117 19.17 12.61 13.81
N PRO A 118 19.62 12.69 15.08
CA PRO A 118 20.85 12.05 15.49
C PRO A 118 20.75 10.53 15.29
N THR A 119 21.88 9.89 15.01
CA THR A 119 21.95 8.43 14.96
C THR A 119 21.79 7.88 16.38
N PRO A 120 20.82 7.00 16.64
CA PRO A 120 20.63 6.41 17.96
C PRO A 120 21.78 5.46 18.31
N GLU A 121 22.36 5.63 19.50
CA GLU A 121 23.31 4.68 20.08
C GLU A 121 22.54 3.49 20.68
N GLY A 122 22.38 2.42 19.89
CA GLY A 122 21.70 1.19 20.31
C GLY A 122 20.18 1.22 20.16
N PHE A 123 19.50 0.34 20.91
CA PHE A 123 18.04 0.25 20.92
C PHE A 123 17.46 1.03 22.09
N GLY A 124 16.62 2.01 21.78
CA GLY A 124 15.84 2.74 22.78
C GLY A 124 14.57 1.99 23.18
N ILE A 125 13.77 2.65 24.02
CA ILE A 125 12.47 2.14 24.46
C ILE A 125 11.54 1.98 23.24
N CYS A 126 10.91 0.81 23.12
CA CYS A 126 9.94 0.44 22.08
C CYS A 126 8.57 1.10 22.28
N VAL A 127 8.56 2.43 22.36
CA VAL A 127 7.35 3.24 22.53
C VAL A 127 7.42 4.41 21.57
N ASP A 128 6.31 4.65 20.86
CA ASP A 128 6.15 5.80 19.99
C ASP A 128 5.53 6.97 20.77
N HIS A 129 6.37 7.91 21.21
CA HIS A 129 5.93 9.14 21.87
C HIS A 129 5.46 10.22 20.89
N CYS A 130 5.79 10.07 19.61
CA CYS A 130 5.44 11.00 18.54
C CYS A 130 5.21 10.21 17.24
N SER A 131 4.35 10.73 16.37
CA SER A 131 4.16 10.22 15.01
C SER A 131 4.89 11.08 13.97
N THR A 132 4.96 12.38 14.21
CA THR A 132 5.49 13.40 13.30
C THR A 132 6.26 14.48 14.07
N ASP A 133 7.10 15.25 13.37
CA ASP A 133 7.84 16.36 13.98
C ASP A 133 6.94 17.39 14.68
N HIS A 134 5.68 17.53 14.25
CA HIS A 134 4.73 18.49 14.80
C HIS A 134 4.10 18.05 16.12
N ASP A 135 4.20 16.77 16.46
CA ASP A 135 3.80 16.26 17.78
C ASP A 135 4.82 16.67 18.85
N CYS A 136 6.04 17.00 18.42
CA CYS A 136 7.10 17.46 19.30
C CYS A 136 7.05 18.97 19.48
N GLU A 137 7.38 19.45 20.67
CA GLU A 137 7.41 20.89 20.96
C GLU A 137 8.56 21.61 20.21
N LYS A 138 8.39 22.93 20.00
CA LYS A 138 9.44 23.82 19.46
C LYS A 138 10.07 23.27 18.17
N ASN A 139 11.39 23.13 18.15
CA ASN A 139 12.17 22.65 17.00
C ASN A 139 12.55 21.15 17.10
N LEU A 140 12.03 20.42 18.10
CA LEU A 140 12.32 18.99 18.28
C LEU A 140 11.75 18.16 17.13
N LYS A 141 12.51 17.17 16.67
CA LYS A 141 12.11 16.23 15.62
C LYS A 141 11.68 14.90 16.20
N CYS A 142 10.73 14.25 15.52
CA CYS A 142 10.28 12.91 15.90
C CYS A 142 11.19 11.87 15.22
N CYS A 143 12.09 11.29 15.99
CA CYS A 143 13.17 10.43 15.49
C CYS A 143 13.04 9.01 16.01
N SER A 144 13.43 8.05 15.16
CA SER A 144 13.50 6.64 15.55
C SER A 144 14.65 6.42 16.51
N ASN A 145 14.42 5.61 17.54
CA ASN A 145 15.45 5.12 18.47
C ASN A 145 15.78 3.63 18.22
N ASN A 146 15.64 3.16 16.98
CA ASN A 146 15.74 1.76 16.54
C ASN A 146 14.64 0.81 17.04
N CYS A 147 13.70 1.24 17.88
CA CYS A 147 12.51 0.44 18.22
C CYS A 147 11.21 1.25 18.14
N GLY A 148 11.14 2.36 18.86
CA GLY A 148 10.05 3.33 18.81
C GLY A 148 10.50 4.70 18.30
N LYS A 149 9.79 5.74 18.72
CA LYS A 149 10.05 7.13 18.33
C LYS A 149 10.00 8.08 19.51
N THR A 150 10.91 9.03 19.53
CA THR A 150 10.98 10.05 20.56
C THR A 150 11.37 11.41 19.99
N CYS A 151 10.99 12.47 20.70
CA CYS A 151 11.29 13.84 20.33
C CYS A 151 12.72 14.19 20.76
N VAL A 152 13.57 14.51 19.79
CA VAL A 152 15.00 14.81 20.03
C VAL A 152 15.40 16.12 19.38
N GLU A 153 16.47 16.71 19.91
CA GLU A 153 17.08 17.90 19.30
C GLU A 153 17.66 17.55 17.93
N PRO A 154 17.35 18.35 16.90
CA PRO A 154 17.87 18.10 15.57
C PRO A 154 19.34 18.47 15.45
N LEU A 155 20.11 17.64 14.75
CA LEU A 155 21.44 18.01 14.29
C LEU A 155 21.34 19.04 13.17
N MET A 156 21.88 20.23 13.42
CA MET A 156 22.00 21.31 12.44
C MET A 156 23.26 21.15 11.60
N LYS A 157 23.43 20.00 10.93
CA LYS A 157 24.46 19.85 9.89
C LYS A 157 23.86 20.28 8.55
N GLU A 158 24.54 21.14 7.81
CA GLU A 158 24.20 21.39 6.40
C GLU A 158 24.13 20.03 5.69
N ARG A 159 23.11 19.80 4.84
CA ARG A 159 23.18 18.64 3.94
C ARG A 159 24.43 18.81 3.11
N LYS A 160 25.35 17.84 3.16
CA LYS A 160 26.48 17.83 2.24
C LYS A 160 25.95 17.90 0.81
N LYS A 161 26.40 18.90 0.05
CA LYS A 161 25.92 19.21 -1.30
C LYS A 161 26.86 18.57 -2.31
N GLY A 162 26.31 18.04 -3.39
CA GLY A 162 27.10 17.42 -4.45
C GLY A 162 26.45 16.17 -5.01
N ILE A 163 27.16 15.52 -5.91
CA ILE A 163 26.74 14.27 -6.55
C ILE A 163 27.87 13.26 -6.37
N CYS A 164 27.50 12.02 -6.10
CA CYS A 164 28.48 10.94 -6.08
C CYS A 164 29.17 10.79 -7.44
N PRO A 165 30.51 10.63 -7.47
CA PRO A 165 31.20 10.29 -8.71
C PRO A 165 30.67 8.96 -9.25
N LYS A 166 30.84 8.74 -10.56
CA LYS A 166 30.46 7.45 -11.17
C LYS A 166 31.36 6.36 -10.57
N PRO A 167 30.79 5.20 -10.16
CA PRO A 167 31.57 4.08 -9.66
C PRO A 167 32.59 3.66 -10.72
N ILE A 168 33.86 3.55 -10.34
CA ILE A 168 34.88 2.96 -11.21
C ILE A 168 35.16 1.58 -10.63
N PRO A 169 34.83 0.49 -11.34
CA PRO A 169 35.00 -0.86 -10.81
C PRO A 169 36.48 -1.20 -10.69
N HIS A 170 37.06 -0.88 -9.54
CA HIS A 170 38.42 -1.23 -9.19
C HIS A 170 38.45 -1.84 -7.79
N PHE A 171 39.18 -2.96 -7.72
CA PHE A 171 39.56 -3.75 -6.55
C PHE A 171 38.60 -4.87 -6.08
N ALA A 172 39.26 -5.92 -5.61
CA ALA A 172 38.77 -7.27 -5.36
C ALA A 172 38.31 -7.50 -3.90
N GLU A 173 38.27 -6.44 -3.09
CA GLU A 173 37.91 -6.50 -1.67
C GLU A 173 36.93 -5.35 -1.36
N CYS A 174 35.69 -5.70 -1.01
CA CYS A 174 34.65 -4.72 -0.70
C CYS A 174 34.67 -4.39 0.80
N ASP A 175 34.92 -3.13 1.14
CA ASP A 175 34.69 -2.62 2.49
C ASP A 175 33.61 -1.52 2.49
N ALA A 176 32.82 -1.46 3.55
CA ALA A 176 31.76 -0.48 3.75
C ALA A 176 32.16 0.47 4.90
N THR A 177 32.94 1.49 4.55
CA THR A 177 33.51 2.44 5.53
C THR A 177 32.46 3.44 6.02
N CYS A 178 31.42 3.70 5.23
CA CYS A 178 30.34 4.62 5.59
C CYS A 178 28.94 4.03 5.32
N ASP A 179 27.95 4.50 6.08
CA ASP A 179 26.52 4.16 5.94
C ASP A 179 25.69 5.37 5.52
N ASN A 180 26.17 6.58 5.81
CA ASN A 180 25.54 7.83 5.45
C ASN A 180 26.57 8.96 5.29
N HIS A 181 26.18 10.04 4.59
CA HIS A 181 27.04 11.21 4.32
C HIS A 181 27.62 11.86 5.58
N ASN A 182 26.95 11.76 6.74
CA ASN A 182 27.38 12.42 7.98
C ASN A 182 28.54 11.70 8.67
N LYS A 183 28.77 10.41 8.35
CA LYS A 183 29.90 9.63 8.86
C LYS A 183 31.23 10.05 8.20
N CYS A 184 31.16 10.61 7.01
CA CYS A 184 32.32 11.15 6.31
C CYS A 184 32.74 12.51 6.90
N GLU A 185 34.03 12.83 6.89
CA GLU A 185 34.53 14.13 7.32
C GLU A 185 34.33 15.21 6.24
N GLY A 186 34.35 16.49 6.64
CA GLY A 186 34.23 17.63 5.72
C GLY A 186 33.01 17.56 4.79
N ASP A 187 33.22 17.83 3.50
CA ASP A 187 32.19 17.79 2.45
C ASP A 187 32.11 16.44 1.71
N LEU A 188 32.86 15.42 2.15
CA LEU A 188 32.87 14.08 1.54
C LEU A 188 31.50 13.42 1.61
N LEU A 189 31.11 12.77 0.51
CA LEU A 189 29.85 12.06 0.39
C LEU A 189 30.04 10.55 0.55
N CYS A 190 29.11 9.89 1.23
CA CYS A 190 29.10 8.43 1.30
C CYS A 190 28.48 7.86 0.01
N CYS A 191 29.32 7.32 -0.85
CA CYS A 191 28.99 6.95 -2.21
C CYS A 191 29.35 5.49 -2.49
N TYR A 192 28.60 4.87 -3.40
CA TYR A 192 28.92 3.53 -3.87
C TYR A 192 30.09 3.60 -4.86
N SER A 193 31.24 3.01 -4.49
CA SER A 193 32.45 3.04 -5.31
C SER A 193 32.50 1.96 -6.39
N GLY A 194 31.59 0.98 -6.34
CA GLY A 194 31.53 -0.16 -7.27
C GLY A 194 31.59 -1.52 -6.58
N CYS A 195 32.01 -1.55 -5.32
CA CYS A 195 32.10 -2.74 -4.46
C CYS A 195 31.47 -2.47 -3.09
N GLY A 196 31.74 -1.30 -2.50
CA GLY A 196 31.28 -0.92 -1.16
C GLY A 196 30.93 0.57 -1.06
N MET A 197 30.59 0.98 0.17
CA MET A 197 30.25 2.36 0.50
C MET A 197 31.49 3.08 1.03
N GLU A 198 31.86 4.18 0.38
CA GLU A 198 33.09 4.90 0.66
C GLU A 198 32.87 6.41 0.68
N CYS A 199 33.66 7.12 1.48
CA CYS A 199 33.65 8.59 1.56
C CYS A 199 34.43 9.19 0.38
N LEU A 200 33.72 9.69 -0.63
CA LEU A 200 34.27 10.25 -1.85
C LEU A 200 33.99 11.75 -1.98
N GLU A 201 34.85 12.46 -2.70
CA GLU A 201 34.63 13.88 -2.99
C GLU A 201 33.42 14.09 -3.92
N PRO A 202 32.54 15.07 -3.64
CA PRO A 202 31.41 15.39 -4.48
C PRO A 202 31.82 15.98 -5.84
N VAL A 203 31.21 15.51 -6.92
CA VAL A 203 31.33 16.20 -8.22
C VAL A 203 30.33 17.36 -8.31
N ARG A 204 30.76 18.50 -8.87
CA ARG A 204 29.89 19.66 -9.10
C ARG A 204 29.08 19.49 -10.39
N LYS A 205 27.80 19.83 -10.34
CA LYS A 205 26.96 20.01 -11.55
C LYS A 205 27.45 21.28 -12.25
N ILE A 206 28.22 21.15 -13.32
CA ILE A 206 28.34 22.22 -14.30
C ILE A 206 26.99 22.26 -15.02
N THR A 207 26.26 23.36 -14.91
CA THR A 207 25.09 23.62 -15.75
C THR A 207 25.56 23.65 -17.19
N VAL A 208 25.33 22.56 -17.92
CA VAL A 208 25.55 22.51 -19.36
C VAL A 208 24.50 23.41 -20.01
N GLY A 209 24.91 24.63 -20.37
CA GLY A 209 24.30 25.35 -21.47
C GLY A 209 24.32 24.43 -22.70
N TRP A 210 23.24 24.46 -23.46
CA TRP A 210 23.10 23.65 -24.66
C TRP A 210 24.34 23.85 -25.56
N TYR A 211 24.88 22.74 -26.05
CA TYR A 211 26.08 22.58 -26.87
C TYR A 211 27.42 22.39 -26.15
N SER A 212 27.90 21.14 -26.28
CA SER A 212 29.31 20.70 -26.37
C SER A 212 30.02 20.20 -25.10
N ASN A 213 30.33 18.90 -25.13
CA ASN A 213 31.39 18.15 -24.43
C ASN A 213 31.68 18.48 -22.96
N VAL A 214 31.21 17.60 -22.06
CA VAL A 214 31.57 17.60 -20.64
C VAL A 214 33.05 17.19 -20.49
N LYS A 215 33.91 18.13 -20.15
CA LYS A 215 35.23 17.85 -19.60
C LYS A 215 35.11 17.85 -18.08
N MET A 216 35.32 16.69 -17.45
CA MET A 216 35.41 16.59 -15.99
C MET A 216 36.78 17.15 -15.58
N GLU A 217 36.79 18.33 -14.95
CA GLU A 217 38.01 18.84 -14.33
C GLU A 217 38.09 18.28 -12.91
N GLY A 218 39.10 17.43 -12.68
CA GLY A 218 39.55 17.09 -11.34
C GLY A 218 40.34 18.25 -10.77
N VAL A 219 40.09 18.60 -9.51
CA VAL A 219 40.90 19.60 -8.80
C VAL A 219 42.24 18.96 -8.48
N SER A 220 43.30 19.59 -8.99
CA SER A 220 44.71 19.33 -8.70
C SER A 220 45.09 19.78 -7.29
#